data_AF-A0A3B0TG45-F1
#
_entry.id   AF-A0A3B0TG45-F1
#
_cell.length_a   1.000
_cell.length_b   1.000
_cell.length_c   1.000
_cell.angle_alpha   90.00
_cell.angle_beta   90.00
_cell.angle_gamma   90.00
#
_symmetry.space_group_name_H-M   'P 1'
#
loop_
_entity.id
_entity.type
_entity.pdbx_description
1 polymer ?
#
loop_
_entity_poly.entity_id
_entity_poly.type
_entity_poly.pdbx_seq_one_letter_code
_entity_poly.pdbx_strand_id
1 'polypeptide(L)'
;MNIVFDPFLANWALIAAAVIAVALAGVSLIMSWKGGVFRTIAIAGLFALLLNPLIRVAEQTPLDDIALILVDKSASQSLDGRDVITTEATLRLEAAISALGGVEPRIIDYDGAEETRTVAALKSALADTPRARLGGVFIITDGQAADAQDAAPPLGEAPVHLLLTGRKTERDRKITLTNAPRYGIVGQPVRVSFRIDDLGPDETIIDNTAS
;
A
#
# COMPACT_ATOMS: atom_id res chain seq x y z
N MET A 1 -13.90 -2.37 24.33
CA MET A 1 -13.85 -2.98 25.69
C MET A 1 -14.64 -4.27 25.65
N ASN A 2 -14.01 -5.42 25.85
CA ASN A 2 -14.70 -6.71 25.85
C ASN A 2 -14.62 -7.33 27.25
N ILE A 3 -15.75 -7.77 27.79
CA ILE A 3 -15.81 -8.48 29.08
C ILE A 3 -15.65 -9.97 28.75
N VAL A 4 -14.54 -10.57 29.19
CA VAL A 4 -14.26 -11.98 28.97
C VAL A 4 -14.36 -12.71 30.31
N PHE A 5 -15.06 -13.84 30.31
CA PHE A 5 -15.13 -14.73 31.46
C PHE A 5 -14.09 -15.83 31.27
N ASP A 6 -13.10 -15.89 32.16
CA ASP A 6 -12.06 -16.92 32.17
C ASP A 6 -12.17 -17.71 33.48
N PRO A 7 -13.14 -18.65 33.57
CA PRO A 7 -13.42 -19.31 34.81
C PRO A 7 -12.29 -20.27 35.21
N PHE A 8 -11.90 -20.23 36.48
CA PHE A 8 -10.84 -21.08 37.03
C PHE A 8 -11.19 -22.59 37.05
N LEU A 9 -12.45 -22.93 36.82
CA LEU A 9 -12.97 -24.30 36.89
C LEU A 9 -13.50 -24.74 35.54
N ALA A 10 -13.44 -26.06 35.29
CA ALA A 10 -14.11 -26.66 34.16
C ALA A 10 -15.62 -26.37 34.19
N ASN A 11 -16.24 -26.23 33.01
CA ASN A 11 -17.64 -25.82 32.85
C ASN A 11 -18.63 -26.64 33.71
N TRP A 12 -18.40 -27.95 33.85
CA TRP A 12 -19.26 -28.82 34.67
C TRP A 12 -19.19 -28.47 36.17
N ALA A 13 -18.00 -28.10 36.67
CA ALA A 13 -17.81 -27.72 38.06
C ALA A 13 -18.40 -26.34 38.37
N LEU A 14 -18.37 -25.41 37.40
CA LEU A 14 -19.08 -24.14 37.51
C LEU A 14 -20.60 -24.32 37.58
N ILE A 15 -21.16 -25.20 36.73
CA ILE A 15 -22.60 -25.50 36.76
C ILE A 15 -22.97 -26.09 38.12
N ALA A 16 -22.19 -27.05 38.63
CA ALA A 16 -22.40 -27.60 39.96
C ALA A 16 -22.35 -26.53 41.06
N ALA A 17 -21.35 -25.64 41.03
CA ALA A 17 -21.21 -24.53 41.97
C ALA A 17 -22.40 -23.54 41.88
N ALA A 18 -22.89 -23.27 40.67
CA ALA A 18 -24.05 -22.40 40.45
C ALA A 18 -25.32 -23.00 41.08
N VAL A 19 -25.55 -24.30 40.88
CA VAL A 19 -26.71 -25.00 41.48
C VAL A 19 -26.65 -24.95 43.00
N ILE A 20 -25.47 -25.18 43.59
CA ILE A 20 -25.27 -25.10 45.05
C ILE A 20 -25.50 -23.67 45.55
N ALA A 21 -24.97 -22.67 44.86
CA ALA A 21 -25.13 -21.25 45.22
C ALA A 21 -26.61 -20.83 45.23
N VAL A 22 -27.38 -21.24 44.21
CA VAL A 22 -28.82 -20.96 44.12
C VAL A 22 -29.60 -21.68 45.24
N ALA A 23 -29.28 -22.94 45.52
CA ALA A 23 -29.93 -23.69 46.59
C ALA A 23 -29.68 -23.03 47.96
N LEU A 24 -28.43 -22.65 48.25
CA LEU A 24 -28.07 -21.97 49.50
C LEU A 24 -28.73 -20.60 49.63
N ALA A 25 -28.76 -19.81 48.55
CA ALA A 25 -29.45 -18.52 48.52
C ALA A 25 -30.96 -18.68 48.78
N GLY A 26 -31.61 -19.62 48.09
CA GLY A 26 -33.03 -19.92 48.26
C GLY A 26 -33.38 -20.31 49.70
N VAL A 27 -32.63 -21.25 50.29
CA VAL A 27 -32.81 -21.63 51.70
C VAL A 27 -32.59 -20.44 52.64
N SER A 28 -31.58 -19.60 52.36
CA SER A 28 -31.28 -18.41 53.18
C SER A 28 -32.42 -17.40 53.22
N LEU A 29 -33.05 -17.13 52.06
CA LEU A 29 -34.20 -16.23 51.97
C LEU A 29 -35.43 -16.81 52.64
N ILE A 30 -35.71 -18.11 52.47
CA ILE A 30 -36.87 -18.78 53.08
C ILE A 30 -36.76 -18.78 54.61
N MET A 31 -35.57 -19.02 55.17
CA MET A 31 -35.38 -19.06 56.63
C MET A 31 -35.28 -17.68 57.28
N SER A 32 -34.77 -16.66 56.57
CA SER A 32 -34.62 -15.32 57.15
C SER A 32 -34.52 -14.23 56.08
N TRP A 33 -35.56 -13.42 55.89
CA TRP A 33 -35.54 -12.39 54.83
C TRP A 33 -34.44 -11.34 55.05
N LYS A 34 -34.26 -10.85 56.29
CA LYS A 34 -33.26 -9.80 56.60
C LYS A 34 -31.82 -10.31 56.57
N GLY A 35 -31.56 -11.51 57.08
CA GLY A 35 -30.21 -12.11 57.08
C GLY A 35 -29.86 -12.83 55.77
N GLY A 36 -30.87 -13.36 55.08
CA GLY A 36 -30.75 -14.07 53.82
C GLY A 36 -30.31 -13.16 52.66
N VAL A 37 -30.71 -11.89 52.67
CA VAL A 37 -30.24 -10.90 51.66
C VAL A 37 -28.72 -10.74 51.72
N PHE A 38 -28.15 -10.51 52.91
CA PHE A 38 -26.69 -10.37 53.06
C PHE A 38 -25.94 -11.66 52.69
N ARG A 39 -26.46 -12.83 53.08
CA ARG A 39 -25.86 -14.12 52.70
C ARG A 39 -25.92 -14.37 51.19
N THR A 40 -27.01 -13.98 50.54
CA THR A 40 -27.18 -14.11 49.09
C THR A 40 -26.21 -13.20 48.34
N ILE A 41 -26.00 -11.97 48.80
CA ILE A 41 -24.99 -11.06 48.23
C ILE A 41 -23.59 -11.66 48.39
N ALA A 42 -23.26 -12.23 49.56
CA ALA A 42 -21.97 -12.88 49.78
C ALA A 42 -21.76 -14.10 48.86
N ILE A 43 -22.78 -14.95 48.71
CA ILE A 43 -22.76 -16.10 47.80
C ILE A 43 -22.60 -15.64 46.34
N ALA A 44 -23.33 -14.61 45.93
CA ALA A 44 -23.24 -14.03 44.59
C ALA A 44 -21.85 -13.44 44.32
N GLY A 45 -21.27 -12.74 45.30
CA GLY A 45 -19.91 -12.21 45.21
C GLY A 45 -18.86 -13.32 45.08
N LEU A 46 -18.99 -14.40 45.86
CA LEU A 46 -18.11 -15.56 45.75
C LEU A 46 -18.23 -16.24 44.37
N PHE A 47 -19.45 -16.37 43.87
CA PHE A 47 -19.69 -16.95 42.54
C PHE A 47 -19.15 -16.05 41.41
N ALA A 48 -19.30 -14.72 41.54
CA ALA A 48 -18.70 -13.75 40.63
C ALA A 48 -17.17 -13.84 40.62
N LEU A 49 -16.54 -14.09 41.78
CA LEU A 49 -15.10 -14.32 41.87
C LEU A 49 -14.66 -15.60 41.13
N LEU A 50 -15.46 -16.66 41.21
CA LEU A 50 -15.25 -17.92 40.47
C LEU A 50 -15.39 -17.76 38.95
N LEU A 51 -16.29 -16.89 38.50
CA LEU A 51 -16.44 -16.51 37.09
C LEU A 51 -15.29 -15.65 36.56
N ASN A 52 -14.55 -14.99 37.47
CA ASN A 52 -13.39 -14.14 37.19
C ASN A 52 -13.63 -13.19 36.00
N PRO A 53 -14.54 -12.22 36.11
CA PRO A 53 -14.82 -11.28 35.02
C PRO A 53 -13.59 -10.40 34.78
N LEU A 54 -12.96 -10.58 33.63
CA LEU A 54 -11.80 -9.80 33.24
C LEU A 54 -12.20 -8.75 32.22
N ILE A 55 -11.81 -7.50 32.49
CA ILE A 55 -11.86 -6.43 31.49
C ILE A 55 -10.62 -6.62 30.61
N ARG A 56 -10.79 -7.21 29.44
CA ARG A 56 -9.72 -7.31 28.46
C ARG A 56 -9.71 -6.03 27.62
N VAL A 57 -8.75 -5.16 27.89
CA VAL A 57 -8.38 -4.07 26.98
C VAL A 57 -7.42 -4.68 25.97
N ALA A 58 -7.87 -4.89 24.74
CA ALA A 58 -6.99 -5.30 23.67
C ALA A 58 -6.13 -4.08 23.29
N GLU A 59 -4.85 -4.09 23.67
CA GLU A 59 -3.86 -3.19 23.08
C GLU A 59 -3.60 -3.69 21.66
N GLN A 60 -4.25 -3.06 20.68
CA GLN A 60 -3.82 -3.16 19.30
C GLN A 60 -2.84 -2.02 19.07
N THR A 61 -1.59 -2.37 18.75
CA THR A 61 -0.65 -1.39 18.20
C THR A 61 -0.98 -1.27 16.71
N PRO A 62 -1.60 -0.16 16.25
CA PRO A 62 -1.80 0.03 14.82
C PRO A 62 -0.41 0.07 14.18
N LEU A 63 -0.20 -0.77 13.16
CA LEU A 63 0.98 -0.65 12.31
C LEU A 63 0.71 0.43 11.27
N ASP A 64 1.74 1.22 10.97
CA ASP A 64 1.65 2.23 9.92
C ASP A 64 1.42 1.55 8.57
N ASP A 65 0.52 2.11 7.76
CA ASP A 65 0.32 1.69 6.38
C ASP A 65 1.52 2.09 5.52
N ILE A 66 1.69 1.50 4.34
CA ILE A 66 2.80 1.73 3.42
C ILE A 66 2.25 2.39 2.17
N ALA A 67 2.81 3.54 1.80
CA ALA A 67 2.61 4.18 0.52
C ALA A 67 3.81 3.88 -0.39
N LEU A 68 3.60 3.08 -1.44
CA LEU A 68 4.65 2.76 -2.40
C LEU A 68 4.80 3.91 -3.40
N ILE A 69 6.03 4.38 -3.61
CA ILE A 69 6.36 5.39 -4.61
C ILE A 69 7.36 4.78 -5.58
N LEU A 70 6.92 4.48 -6.80
CA LEU A 70 7.76 3.97 -7.86
C LEU A 70 8.29 5.14 -8.69
N VAL A 71 9.60 5.25 -8.80
CA VAL A 71 10.28 6.35 -9.50
C VAL A 71 11.04 5.80 -10.70
N ASP A 72 10.65 6.25 -11.88
CA ASP A 72 11.32 5.94 -13.13
C ASP A 72 12.63 6.72 -13.25
N LYS A 73 13.76 5.99 -13.27
CA LYS A 73 15.12 6.52 -13.46
C LYS A 73 15.75 6.14 -14.80
N SER A 74 14.93 5.77 -15.79
CA SER A 74 15.40 5.45 -17.14
C SER A 74 16.18 6.59 -17.79
N ALA A 75 17.03 6.26 -18.78
CA ALA A 75 17.86 7.25 -19.49
C ALA A 75 17.04 8.39 -20.15
N SER A 76 15.76 8.16 -20.46
CA SER A 76 14.84 9.19 -20.98
C SER A 76 14.53 10.30 -19.96
N GLN A 77 14.71 10.04 -18.68
CA GLN A 77 14.56 11.03 -17.59
C GLN A 77 15.81 11.92 -17.41
N SER A 78 16.96 11.53 -17.96
CA SER A 78 18.18 12.36 -17.92
C SER A 78 18.20 13.46 -18.99
N LEU A 79 17.28 13.38 -19.96
CA LEU A 79 17.15 14.37 -21.02
C LEU A 79 16.32 15.56 -20.52
N ASP A 80 16.85 16.77 -20.72
CA ASP A 80 16.14 18.05 -20.56
C ASP A 80 15.74 18.42 -19.10
N GLY A 81 16.53 17.97 -18.11
CA GLY A 81 16.41 18.36 -16.69
C GLY A 81 15.21 17.75 -15.95
N ARG A 82 14.61 16.69 -16.51
CA ARG A 82 13.47 15.96 -15.94
C ARG A 82 13.83 15.17 -14.68
N ASP A 83 15.09 14.78 -14.53
CA ASP A 83 15.67 14.17 -13.34
C ASP A 83 15.51 15.06 -12.09
N VAL A 84 15.75 16.36 -12.24
CA VAL A 84 15.59 17.35 -11.16
C VAL A 84 14.11 17.48 -10.77
N ILE A 85 13.21 17.56 -11.76
CA ILE A 85 11.76 17.67 -11.54
C ILE A 85 11.22 16.41 -10.85
N THR A 86 11.65 15.23 -11.29
CA THR A 86 11.26 13.94 -10.73
C THR A 86 11.74 13.80 -9.28
N THR A 87 12.98 14.20 -9.01
CA THR A 87 13.55 14.19 -7.66
C THR A 87 12.79 15.15 -6.74
N GLU A 88 12.51 16.36 -7.20
CA GLU A 88 11.76 17.36 -6.43
C GLU A 88 10.32 16.90 -6.14
N ALA A 89 9.64 16.30 -7.13
CA ALA A 89 8.32 15.73 -6.98
C ALA A 89 8.32 14.57 -5.97
N THR A 90 9.31 13.69 -6.02
CA THR A 90 9.46 12.57 -5.09
C THR A 90 9.63 13.07 -3.66
N LEU A 91 10.53 14.04 -3.43
CA LEU A 91 10.74 14.64 -2.10
C LEU A 91 9.49 15.32 -1.55
N ARG A 92 8.75 16.05 -2.39
CA ARG A 92 7.49 16.67 -1.97
C ARG A 92 6.43 15.63 -1.60
N LEU A 93 6.35 14.54 -2.36
CA LEU A 93 5.41 13.46 -2.11
C LEU A 93 5.75 12.71 -0.82
N GLU A 94 7.04 12.40 -0.61
CA GLU A 94 7.53 11.79 0.62
C GLU A 94 7.23 12.65 1.85
N ALA A 95 7.48 13.97 1.76
CA ALA A 95 7.19 14.90 2.84
C ALA A 95 5.68 15.01 3.13
N ALA A 96 4.84 15.04 2.08
CA ALA A 96 3.39 15.09 2.23
C ALA A 96 2.84 13.81 2.89
N ILE A 97 3.31 12.62 2.48
CA ILE A 97 2.89 11.34 3.05
C ILE A 97 3.37 11.21 4.50
N SER A 98 4.61 11.56 4.78
CA SER A 98 5.15 11.54 6.14
C SER A 98 4.39 12.48 7.08
N ALA A 99 3.87 13.60 6.57
CA ALA A 99 3.09 14.55 7.35
C ALA A 99 1.66 14.07 7.70
N LEU A 100 1.11 13.09 6.98
CA LEU A 100 -0.21 12.52 7.33
C LEU A 100 -0.15 11.76 8.67
N GLY A 101 0.99 11.13 8.99
CA GLY A 101 1.13 10.23 10.13
C GLY A 101 0.38 8.92 9.94
N GLY A 102 0.90 7.82 10.50
CA GLY A 102 0.31 6.49 10.32
C GLY A 102 0.55 5.87 8.94
N VAL A 103 1.36 6.50 8.08
CA VAL A 103 1.73 6.02 6.75
C VAL A 103 3.23 6.20 6.52
N GLU A 104 3.90 5.14 6.11
CA GLU A 104 5.33 5.03 5.80
C GLU A 104 5.53 5.11 4.28
N PRO A 105 6.18 6.17 3.76
CA PRO A 105 6.52 6.24 2.34
C PRO A 105 7.68 5.28 2.05
N ARG A 106 7.51 4.43 1.03
CA ARG A 106 8.57 3.54 0.54
C ARG A 106 8.86 3.82 -0.92
N ILE A 107 10.04 4.39 -1.16
CA ILE A 107 10.50 4.78 -2.50
C ILE A 107 11.24 3.60 -3.13
N ILE A 108 10.88 3.27 -4.37
CA ILE A 108 11.51 2.23 -5.17
C ILE A 108 11.86 2.84 -6.51
N ASP A 109 13.15 3.03 -6.71
CA ASP A 109 13.69 3.41 -8.00
C ASP A 109 13.70 2.19 -8.93
N TYR A 110 13.26 2.38 -10.17
CA TYR A 110 13.41 1.37 -11.20
C TYR A 110 14.04 2.00 -12.45
N ASP A 111 14.95 1.25 -13.06
CA ASP A 111 15.64 1.62 -14.29
C ASP A 111 15.54 0.46 -15.28
N GLY A 112 15.19 0.81 -16.50
CA GLY A 112 15.18 -0.08 -17.64
C GLY A 112 16.40 0.22 -18.50
N ALA A 113 17.41 -0.66 -18.47
CA ALA A 113 18.64 -0.46 -19.25
C ALA A 113 18.41 -0.26 -20.76
N GLU A 114 17.29 -0.78 -21.30
CA GLU A 114 16.83 -0.54 -22.67
C GLU A 114 15.32 -0.21 -22.77
N GLU A 115 14.49 -0.65 -21.81
CA GLU A 115 13.04 -0.48 -21.83
C GLU A 115 12.47 -0.28 -20.42
N THR A 116 11.56 0.68 -20.26
CA THR A 116 10.84 0.98 -19.01
C THR A 116 9.85 -0.15 -18.67
N ARG A 117 10.15 -0.94 -17.62
CA ARG A 117 9.31 -2.07 -17.16
C ARG A 117 8.59 -1.77 -15.85
N THR A 118 7.54 -0.96 -15.95
CA THR A 118 6.78 -0.47 -14.78
C THR A 118 5.96 -1.58 -14.12
N VAL A 119 5.36 -2.50 -14.88
CA VAL A 119 4.56 -3.62 -14.33
C VAL A 119 5.45 -4.61 -13.60
N ALA A 120 6.64 -4.91 -14.13
CA ALA A 120 7.62 -5.76 -13.47
C ALA A 120 8.12 -5.14 -12.15
N ALA A 121 8.46 -3.84 -12.17
CA ALA A 121 8.86 -3.11 -10.97
C ALA A 121 7.75 -3.10 -9.90
N LEU A 122 6.49 -2.90 -10.30
CA LEU A 122 5.34 -2.97 -9.41
C LEU A 122 5.14 -4.37 -8.80
N LYS A 123 5.31 -5.44 -9.59
CA LYS A 123 5.22 -6.81 -9.08
C LYS A 123 6.28 -7.09 -8.01
N SER A 124 7.52 -6.66 -8.23
CA SER A 124 8.61 -6.79 -7.26
C SER A 124 8.34 -5.97 -6.00
N ALA A 125 7.92 -4.72 -6.15
CA ALA A 125 7.56 -3.85 -5.04
C ALA A 125 6.45 -4.44 -4.15
N LEU A 126 5.42 -5.03 -4.77
CA LEU A 126 4.33 -5.69 -4.05
C LEU A 126 4.74 -7.02 -3.41
N ALA A 127 5.71 -7.72 -3.97
CA ALA A 127 6.25 -8.95 -3.36
C ALA A 127 6.98 -8.64 -2.05
N ASP A 128 7.67 -7.50 -2.00
CA ASP A 128 8.43 -7.04 -0.82
C ASP A 128 7.58 -6.26 0.20
N THR A 129 6.27 -6.09 -0.06
CA THR A 129 5.37 -5.28 0.77
C THR A 129 4.22 -6.12 1.31
N PRO A 130 3.99 -6.14 2.64
CA PRO A 130 2.85 -6.84 3.22
C PRO A 130 1.53 -6.26 2.69
N ARG A 131 0.73 -7.08 2.00
CA ARG A 131 -0.54 -6.64 1.38
C ARG A 131 -1.53 -6.01 2.37
N ALA A 132 -1.52 -6.46 3.62
CA ALA A 132 -2.40 -5.93 4.68
C ALA A 132 -2.04 -4.51 5.14
N ARG A 133 -0.85 -4.00 4.77
CA ARG A 133 -0.36 -2.65 5.06
C ARG A 133 -0.33 -1.78 3.81
N LEU A 134 -0.78 -2.25 2.65
CA LEU A 134 -0.67 -1.45 1.41
C LEU A 134 -1.76 -0.37 1.41
N GLY A 135 -1.37 0.87 1.69
CA GLY A 135 -2.29 2.02 1.72
C GLY A 135 -2.50 2.69 0.37
N GLY A 136 -1.53 2.59 -0.55
CA GLY A 136 -1.62 3.16 -1.89
C GLY A 136 -0.33 3.04 -2.70
N VAL A 137 -0.44 3.25 -4.01
CA VAL A 137 0.69 3.20 -4.95
C VAL A 137 0.74 4.48 -5.76
N PHE A 138 1.89 5.12 -5.79
CA PHE A 138 2.21 6.28 -6.62
C PHE A 138 3.27 5.87 -7.63
N ILE A 139 3.05 6.17 -8.90
CA ILE A 139 3.99 5.86 -9.99
C ILE A 139 4.37 7.18 -10.65
N ILE A 140 5.65 7.50 -10.72
CA ILE A 140 6.20 8.69 -11.37
C ILE A 140 6.97 8.23 -12.60
N THR A 141 6.48 8.56 -13.80
CA THR A 141 7.05 8.12 -15.09
C THR A 141 6.79 9.15 -16.19
N ASP A 142 7.54 9.09 -17.30
CA ASP A 142 7.43 10.02 -18.43
C ASP A 142 6.46 9.54 -19.55
N GLY A 143 5.89 8.34 -19.43
CA GLY A 143 4.64 8.00 -20.11
C GLY A 143 4.65 6.77 -21.02
N GLN A 144 5.71 5.96 -21.08
CA GLN A 144 5.68 4.69 -21.81
C GLN A 144 6.26 3.55 -21.00
N ALA A 145 5.39 2.64 -20.54
CA ALA A 145 5.79 1.34 -20.03
C ALA A 145 5.76 0.32 -21.16
N ALA A 146 6.90 -0.30 -21.48
CA ALA A 146 7.01 -1.34 -22.50
C ALA A 146 6.16 -2.58 -22.15
N ASP A 147 5.89 -2.77 -20.85
CA ASP A 147 5.08 -3.85 -20.29
C ASP A 147 3.64 -3.44 -19.96
N ALA A 148 3.13 -2.31 -20.48
CA ALA A 148 1.76 -1.87 -20.22
C ALA A 148 0.68 -2.89 -20.65
N GLN A 149 1.01 -3.79 -21.58
CA GLN A 149 0.11 -4.86 -22.06
C GLN A 149 0.11 -6.09 -21.13
N ASP A 150 1.06 -6.18 -20.20
CA ASP A 150 1.12 -7.28 -19.25
C ASP A 150 0.03 -7.14 -18.18
N ALA A 151 -0.43 -8.30 -17.67
CA ALA A 151 -1.38 -8.31 -16.58
C ALA A 151 -0.83 -7.58 -15.35
N ALA A 152 -1.51 -6.49 -14.96
CA ALA A 152 -1.22 -5.76 -13.74
C ALA A 152 -1.43 -6.67 -12.52
N PRO A 153 -0.55 -6.61 -11.50
CA PRO A 153 -0.73 -7.39 -10.29
C PRO A 153 -2.01 -6.98 -9.55
N PRO A 154 -2.67 -7.91 -8.84
CA PRO A 154 -3.86 -7.58 -8.05
C PRO A 154 -3.44 -6.71 -6.86
N LEU A 155 -3.92 -5.46 -6.85
CA LEU A 155 -3.62 -4.43 -5.84
C LEU A 155 -4.61 -4.40 -4.68
N GLY A 156 -5.68 -5.20 -4.74
CA GLY A 156 -6.73 -5.22 -3.72
C GLY A 156 -7.53 -3.92 -3.72
N GLU A 157 -7.66 -3.29 -2.54
CA GLU A 157 -8.36 -2.01 -2.34
C GLU A 157 -7.45 -0.79 -2.42
N ALA A 158 -6.14 -0.98 -2.66
CA ALA A 158 -5.17 0.11 -2.67
C ALA A 158 -5.34 1.01 -3.93
N PRO A 159 -5.51 2.33 -3.77
CA PRO A 159 -5.59 3.26 -4.89
C PRO A 159 -4.23 3.37 -5.61
N VAL A 160 -4.29 3.59 -6.92
CA VAL A 160 -3.10 3.85 -7.77
C VAL A 160 -3.17 5.25 -8.34
N HIS A 161 -2.09 6.01 -8.18
CA HIS A 161 -1.93 7.35 -8.70
C HIS A 161 -0.74 7.39 -9.67
N LEU A 162 -0.98 7.89 -10.87
CA LEU A 162 0.06 8.07 -11.89
C LEU A 162 0.40 9.55 -12.02
N LEU A 163 1.68 9.88 -11.87
CA LEU A 163 2.26 11.20 -12.01
C LEU A 163 3.13 11.19 -13.28
N LEU A 164 2.66 11.87 -14.32
CA LEU A 164 3.38 11.99 -15.58
C LEU A 164 4.34 13.18 -15.52
N THR A 165 5.63 12.96 -15.78
CA THR A 165 6.68 14.01 -15.71
C THR A 165 6.79 14.89 -16.96
N GLY A 166 5.82 14.82 -17.88
CA GLY A 166 5.79 15.60 -19.11
C GLY A 166 5.35 17.06 -18.93
N ARG A 167 5.74 17.93 -19.86
CA ARG A 167 5.26 19.33 -19.91
C ARG A 167 3.93 19.41 -20.66
N LYS A 168 3.04 20.31 -20.21
CA LYS A 168 1.71 20.54 -20.84
C LYS A 168 1.77 20.92 -22.34
N THR A 169 2.92 21.38 -22.82
CA THR A 169 3.16 21.80 -24.22
C THR A 169 4.19 20.92 -24.94
N GLU A 170 4.52 19.75 -24.38
CA GLU A 170 5.52 18.86 -24.93
C GLU A 170 4.99 18.19 -26.21
N ARG A 171 5.79 18.24 -27.27
CA ARG A 171 5.51 17.58 -28.56
C ARG A 171 6.38 16.34 -28.64
N ASP A 172 5.78 15.21 -28.96
CA ASP A 172 6.52 13.97 -29.09
C ASP A 172 7.29 13.98 -30.41
N ARG A 173 8.62 13.85 -30.35
CA ARG A 173 9.48 13.86 -31.55
C ARG A 173 9.90 12.45 -31.85
N LYS A 174 9.31 11.85 -32.89
CA LYS A 174 9.69 10.52 -33.35
C LYS A 174 10.82 10.64 -34.36
N ILE A 175 12.02 10.20 -33.97
CA ILE A 175 13.17 10.13 -34.88
C ILE A 175 13.21 8.73 -35.50
N THR A 176 12.87 8.64 -36.79
CA THR A 176 12.97 7.40 -37.56
C THR A 176 14.26 7.42 -38.39
N LEU A 177 15.17 6.48 -38.15
CA LEU A 177 16.39 6.32 -38.96
C LEU A 177 16.03 5.75 -40.34
N THR A 178 15.99 6.60 -41.37
CA THR A 178 15.67 6.20 -42.75
C THR A 178 16.81 5.43 -43.40
N ASN A 179 18.06 5.76 -43.06
CA ASN A 179 19.24 5.06 -43.56
C ASN A 179 20.37 5.12 -42.52
N ALA A 180 20.57 4.02 -41.80
CA ALA A 180 21.71 3.81 -40.92
C ALA A 180 22.49 2.58 -41.44
N PRO A 181 23.68 2.76 -42.05
CA PRO A 181 24.49 1.64 -42.51
C PRO A 181 24.88 0.74 -41.35
N ARG A 182 24.65 -0.58 -41.49
CA ARG A 182 24.91 -1.57 -40.41
C ARG A 182 26.38 -1.69 -40.01
N TYR A 183 27.29 -1.20 -40.86
CA TYR A 183 28.74 -1.23 -40.67
C TYR A 183 29.37 0.03 -41.26
N GLY A 184 30.34 0.60 -40.53
CA GLY A 184 31.18 1.72 -40.97
C GLY A 184 32.64 1.33 -40.98
N ILE A 185 33.40 1.76 -41.99
CA ILE A 185 34.85 1.55 -42.05
C ILE A 185 35.53 2.57 -41.14
N VAL A 186 36.41 2.12 -40.24
CA VAL A 186 37.16 2.98 -39.33
C VAL A 186 37.97 4.01 -40.15
N GLY A 187 37.71 5.30 -39.91
CA GLY A 187 38.36 6.40 -40.62
C GLY A 187 37.63 6.90 -41.87
N GLN A 188 36.46 6.35 -42.22
CA GLN A 188 35.63 6.87 -43.32
C GLN A 188 34.32 7.49 -42.81
N PRO A 189 33.91 8.65 -43.35
CA PRO A 189 32.65 9.27 -42.97
C PRO A 189 31.46 8.46 -43.51
N VAL A 190 30.55 8.08 -42.63
CA VAL A 190 29.31 7.36 -42.97
C VAL A 190 28.15 8.35 -42.96
N ARG A 191 27.35 8.36 -44.03
CA ARG A 191 26.12 9.17 -44.09
C ARG A 191 24.98 8.42 -43.40
N VAL A 192 24.49 8.99 -42.31
CA VAL A 192 23.25 8.56 -41.64
C VAL A 192 22.15 9.54 -42.03
N SER A 193 21.03 9.02 -42.51
CA SER A 193 19.84 9.81 -42.79
C SER A 193 18.76 9.45 -41.77
N PHE A 194 18.18 10.48 -41.16
CA PHE A 194 17.08 10.35 -40.21
C PHE A 194 15.93 11.25 -40.63
N ARG A 195 14.71 10.84 -40.31
CA ARG A 195 13.48 11.62 -40.45
C ARG A 195 12.97 11.94 -39.06
N ILE A 196 12.71 13.21 -38.80
CA ILE A 196 12.07 13.66 -37.55
C ILE A 196 10.60 13.88 -37.87
N ASP A 197 9.73 13.13 -37.21
CA ASP A 197 8.29 13.33 -37.25
C ASP A 197 7.88 14.00 -35.92
N ASP A 198 7.50 15.27 -35.96
CA ASP A 198 6.92 15.98 -34.80
C ASP A 198 5.44 15.62 -34.69
N LEU A 199 5.07 14.81 -33.70
CA LEU A 199 3.70 14.40 -33.43
C LEU A 199 3.00 15.47 -32.58
N GLY A 200 1.89 16.00 -33.09
CA GLY A 200 0.98 16.83 -32.31
C GLY A 200 0.21 16.03 -31.26
N PRO A 201 -0.55 16.70 -30.37
CA PRO A 201 -1.36 16.06 -29.33
C PRO A 201 -2.42 15.05 -29.85
N ASP A 202 -2.70 15.02 -31.16
CA ASP A 202 -3.62 14.09 -31.81
C ASP A 202 -2.92 13.09 -32.77
N GLU A 203 -1.61 12.81 -32.58
CA GLU A 203 -0.79 11.92 -33.43
C GLU A 203 -0.79 12.26 -34.94
N THR A 204 -1.26 13.45 -35.31
CA THR A 204 -1.29 13.92 -36.68
C THR A 204 0.07 14.50 -37.06
N ILE A 205 0.65 13.98 -38.15
CA ILE A 205 1.90 14.47 -38.73
C ILE A 205 1.62 15.86 -39.31
N ILE A 206 2.18 16.90 -38.70
CA ILE A 206 1.88 18.30 -39.06
C ILE A 206 2.87 18.87 -40.08
N ASP A 207 3.91 18.14 -40.49
CA ASP A 207 4.85 18.67 -41.48
C ASP A 207 5.33 17.62 -42.49
N ASN A 208 5.08 17.90 -43.76
CA ASN A 208 5.68 17.23 -44.92
C ASN A 208 6.18 18.30 -45.89
N THR A 209 7.26 18.97 -45.53
CA THR A 209 8.08 19.81 -46.41
C THR A 209 9.38 20.14 -45.68
N ALA A 210 10.59 20.18 -46.25
CA ALA A 210 11.22 19.71 -47.47
C ALA A 210 12.73 20.04 -47.32
N SER A 211 13.59 19.27 -48.02
CA SER A 211 14.99 19.56 -48.40
C SER A 211 16.08 19.67 -47.32
#